data_AF-A0A126CRQ6-F1
#
_entry.id   AF-A0A126CRQ6-F1
#
_cell.length_a   1.000
_cell.length_b   1.000
_cell.length_c   1.000
_cell.angle_alpha   90.00
_cell.angle_beta   90.00
_cell.angle_gamma   90.00
#
_symmetry.space_group_name_H-M   'P 1'
#
loop_
_entity.id
_entity.type
_entity.pdbx_description
1 polymer ?
#
loop_
_entity_poly.entity_id
_entity_poly.type
_entity_poly.pdbx_seq_one_letter_code
_entity_poly.pdbx_strand_id
1 'polypeptide(L)'
;MFSVALLLLLAAECVKCEQLNQPASMLVQPGQRLTVTCQVSYSLSTYYTVWIRQPAGKVLEWMSQDTAVKDSLRNKFSVELGSSSNTVTLTGQNLQPEDTAVYYCAR
;
A
#
# COMPACT_ATOMS: atom_id res chain seq x y z
N MET A 1 18.88 28.23 37.19
CA MET A 1 19.83 27.31 36.54
C MET A 1 19.01 26.17 35.95
N PHE A 2 18.58 26.28 34.70
CA PHE A 2 17.85 25.18 34.04
C PHE A 2 18.83 24.04 33.83
N SER A 3 18.54 22.88 34.42
CA SER A 3 19.41 21.71 34.36
C SER A 3 19.71 21.36 32.90
N VAL A 4 20.99 21.14 32.57
CA VAL A 4 21.43 20.71 31.22
C VAL A 4 20.72 19.40 30.81
N ALA A 5 20.28 18.60 31.78
CA ALA A 5 19.44 17.42 31.56
C ALA A 5 18.05 17.76 30.97
N LEU A 6 17.47 18.92 31.32
CA LEU A 6 16.19 19.39 30.80
C LEU A 6 16.32 19.90 29.35
N LEU A 7 17.47 20.46 28.98
CA LEU A 7 17.79 20.85 27.60
C LEU A 7 18.04 19.64 26.69
N LEU A 8 18.65 18.57 27.20
CA LEU A 8 18.86 17.32 26.45
C LEU A 8 17.55 16.56 26.16
N LEU A 9 16.54 16.69 27.03
CA LEU A 9 15.21 16.12 26.82
C LEU A 9 14.36 16.86 25.77
N LEU A 10 14.71 18.11 25.45
CA LEU A 10 13.98 18.96 24.49
C LEU A 10 14.44 18.78 23.03
N ALA A 11 15.52 18.02 22.79
CA ALA A 11 16.12 17.83 21.48
C ALA A 11 15.89 16.42 20.89
N ALA A 12 14.93 15.65 21.42
CA ALA A 12 14.46 14.45 20.75
C ALA A 12 13.49 14.86 19.64
N GLU A 13 14.02 15.22 18.46
CA GLU A 13 13.22 15.27 17.25
C GLU A 13 12.62 13.87 17.04
N CYS A 14 11.34 13.73 17.36
CA CYS A 14 10.64 12.46 17.21
C CYS A 14 10.48 12.16 15.73
N VAL A 15 11.24 11.19 15.20
CA VAL A 15 11.04 10.69 13.84
C VAL A 15 9.66 10.05 13.77
N LYS A 16 8.77 10.62 12.96
CA LYS A 16 7.43 10.06 12.73
C LYS A 16 7.51 8.97 11.65
N CYS A 17 7.44 7.72 12.07
CA CYS A 17 7.39 6.58 11.14
C CYS A 17 5.95 6.26 10.75
N GLU A 18 5.69 6.16 9.45
CA GLU A 18 4.44 5.57 8.91
C GLU A 18 4.68 4.09 8.59
N GLN A 19 3.75 3.23 8.97
CA GLN A 19 3.82 1.79 8.72
C GLN A 19 2.76 1.39 7.70
N LEU A 20 3.19 0.59 6.73
CA LEU A 20 2.33 -0.05 5.73
C LEU A 20 2.61 -1.55 5.80
N ASN A 21 1.61 -2.35 6.17
CA ASN A 21 1.75 -3.78 6.36
C ASN A 21 0.83 -4.54 5.41
N GLN A 22 1.41 -5.45 4.63
CA GLN A 22 0.70 -6.30 3.68
C GLN A 22 1.28 -7.72 3.72
N PRO A 23 0.56 -8.74 3.22
CA PRO A 23 1.12 -10.09 3.11
C PRO A 23 2.43 -10.11 2.32
N ALA A 24 3.41 -10.90 2.77
CA ALA A 24 4.71 -11.00 2.12
C ALA A 24 4.63 -11.66 0.73
N SER A 25 3.73 -12.65 0.58
CA SER A 25 3.50 -13.35 -0.67
C SER A 25 2.10 -13.95 -0.68
N MET A 26 1.50 -14.05 -1.87
CA MET A 26 0.25 -14.77 -2.08
C MET A 26 0.36 -15.57 -3.37
N LEU A 27 -0.12 -16.82 -3.33
CA LEU A 27 -0.18 -17.69 -4.50
C LEU A 27 -1.65 -18.01 -4.78
N VAL A 28 -2.05 -17.77 -6.03
CA VAL A 28 -3.41 -18.06 -6.51
C VAL A 28 -3.30 -18.85 -7.81
N GLN A 29 -4.31 -19.68 -8.08
CA GLN A 29 -4.39 -20.39 -9.36
C GLN A 29 -4.90 -19.45 -10.47
N PRO A 30 -4.57 -19.72 -11.74
CA PRO A 30 -5.14 -18.98 -12.87
C PRO A 30 -6.68 -18.96 -12.83
N GLY A 31 -7.27 -17.82 -13.17
CA GLY A 31 -8.70 -17.57 -13.11
C GLY A 31 -9.26 -17.20 -11.73
N GLN A 32 -8.48 -17.39 -10.66
CA GLN A 32 -8.94 -17.05 -9.31
C GLN A 32 -8.85 -15.55 -9.03
N ARG A 33 -9.59 -15.13 -7.99
CA ARG A 33 -9.53 -13.78 -7.43
C ARG A 33 -8.35 -13.67 -6.48
N LEU A 34 -7.65 -12.54 -6.53
CA LEU A 34 -6.69 -12.11 -5.52
C LEU A 34 -7.28 -10.94 -4.73
N THR A 35 -7.08 -10.95 -3.41
CA THR A 35 -7.40 -9.82 -2.54
C THR A 35 -6.21 -9.58 -1.62
N VAL A 36 -5.56 -8.42 -1.76
CA VAL A 36 -4.43 -8.00 -0.94
C VAL A 36 -4.87 -6.82 -0.10
N THR A 37 -4.78 -6.95 1.22
CA THR A 37 -5.10 -5.87 2.16
C THR A 37 -3.81 -5.28 2.72
N CYS A 38 -3.69 -3.96 2.60
CA CYS A 38 -2.61 -3.17 3.20
C CYS A 38 -3.17 -2.39 4.40
N GLN A 39 -2.65 -2.68 5.59
CA GLN A 39 -2.95 -1.94 6.81
C GLN A 39 -1.98 -0.77 6.94
N VAL A 40 -2.52 0.45 7.11
CA VAL A 40 -1.72 1.66 7.27
C VAL A 40 -1.83 2.24 8.67
N SER A 41 -0.79 2.93 9.15
CA SER A 41 -0.77 3.57 10.48
C SER A 41 -1.23 5.04 10.47
N TYR A 42 -1.63 5.56 9.31
CA TYR A 42 -2.07 6.94 9.11
C TYR A 42 -3.54 7.01 8.68
N SER A 43 -4.12 8.20 8.74
CA SER A 43 -5.51 8.40 8.34
C SER A 43 -5.65 8.52 6.81
N LEU A 44 -6.43 7.63 6.21
CA LEU A 44 -6.73 7.64 4.78
C LEU A 44 -7.54 8.88 4.32
N SER A 45 -8.09 9.67 5.24
CA SER A 45 -8.79 10.93 4.90
C SER A 45 -7.84 12.08 4.57
N THR A 46 -6.61 12.01 5.07
CA THR A 46 -5.61 13.09 4.93
C THR A 46 -4.63 12.77 3.81
N TYR A 47 -4.52 11.50 3.45
CA TYR A 47 -3.32 10.94 2.88
C TYR A 47 -3.62 9.82 1.90
N TYR A 48 -3.18 10.03 0.66
CA TYR A 48 -3.32 9.06 -0.41
C TYR A 48 -2.41 7.86 -0.22
N THR A 49 -2.91 6.70 -0.65
CA THR A 49 -2.16 5.45 -0.69
C THR A 49 -2.28 4.86 -2.08
N VAL A 50 -1.20 4.26 -2.57
CA VAL A 50 -1.08 3.89 -3.96
C VAL A 50 -0.71 2.42 -4.07
N TRP A 51 -1.20 1.77 -5.13
CA TRP A 51 -0.73 0.44 -5.50
C TRP A 51 0.22 0.54 -6.69
N ILE A 52 1.37 -0.10 -6.54
CA ILE A 52 2.39 -0.23 -7.58
C ILE A 52 2.65 -1.71 -7.79
N ARG A 53 2.87 -2.13 -9.05
CA ARG A 53 3.33 -3.49 -9.34
C ARG A 53 4.61 -3.50 -10.14
N GLN A 54 5.41 -4.56 -9.96
CA GLN A 54 6.60 -4.84 -10.73
C GLN A 54 6.53 -6.26 -11.31
N PRO A 55 6.13 -6.42 -12.58
CA PRO A 55 6.27 -7.70 -13.27
C PRO A 55 7.74 -8.08 -13.43
N ALA A 56 8.04 -9.38 -13.47
CA ALA A 56 9.41 -9.87 -13.63
C ALA A 56 10.07 -9.28 -14.88
N GLY A 57 11.27 -8.69 -14.71
CA GLY A 57 12.03 -8.06 -15.79
C GLY A 57 11.46 -6.72 -16.32
N LYS A 58 10.45 -6.13 -15.65
CA LYS A 58 9.86 -4.84 -16.04
C LYS A 58 10.10 -3.77 -14.96
N VAL A 59 9.91 -2.51 -15.37
CA VAL A 59 9.90 -1.36 -14.46
C VAL A 59 8.63 -1.33 -13.60
N LEU A 60 8.65 -0.53 -12.54
CA LEU A 60 7.48 -0.28 -11.70
C LEU A 60 6.34 0.35 -12.52
N GLU A 61 5.14 -0.20 -12.37
CA GLU A 61 3.90 0.32 -12.95
C GLU A 61 2.97 0.81 -11.84
N TRP A 62 2.62 2.10 -11.90
CA TRP A 62 1.56 2.68 -11.09
C TRP A 62 0.20 2.08 -11.47
N MET A 63 -0.48 1.50 -10.48
CA MET A 63 -1.79 0.85 -10.68
C MET A 63 -2.95 1.75 -10.26
N SER A 64 -2.84 2.41 -9.11
CA SER A 64 -3.90 3.27 -8.59
C SER A 64 -3.36 4.42 -7.76
N GLN A 65 -4.17 5.47 -7.66
CA GLN A 65 -4.08 6.48 -6.62
C GLN A 65 -5.40 6.44 -5.85
N ASP A 66 -5.36 6.00 -4.59
CA ASP A 66 -6.55 5.60 -3.83
C ASP A 66 -7.42 4.61 -4.63
N THR A 67 -8.70 4.92 -4.78
CA THR A 67 -9.71 4.14 -5.49
C THR A 67 -9.65 4.33 -7.01
N ALA A 68 -8.88 5.31 -7.51
CA ALA A 68 -8.74 5.57 -8.93
C ALA A 68 -7.69 4.63 -9.55
N VAL A 69 -8.15 3.56 -10.18
CA VAL A 69 -7.31 2.60 -10.92
C VAL A 69 -7.01 3.12 -12.33
N LYS A 70 -5.77 2.94 -12.80
CA LYS A 70 -5.32 3.22 -14.16
C LYS A 70 -6.22 2.53 -15.19
N ASP A 71 -6.63 3.25 -16.23
CA ASP A 71 -7.66 2.76 -17.17
C ASP A 71 -7.30 1.43 -17.84
N SER A 72 -6.03 1.19 -18.17
CA SER A 72 -5.57 -0.08 -18.74
C SER A 72 -5.72 -1.28 -17.79
N LEU A 73 -5.97 -1.05 -16.50
CA LEU A 73 -6.08 -2.07 -15.45
C LEU A 73 -7.50 -2.16 -14.86
N ARG A 74 -8.36 -1.18 -15.10
CA ARG A 74 -9.69 -1.05 -14.47
C ARG A 74 -10.63 -2.24 -14.71
N ASN A 75 -10.47 -2.95 -15.84
CA ASN A 75 -11.27 -4.14 -16.13
C ASN A 75 -10.90 -5.37 -15.28
N LYS A 76 -9.72 -5.35 -14.65
CA LYS A 76 -9.17 -6.49 -13.90
C LYS A 76 -8.98 -6.18 -12.43
N PHE A 77 -8.57 -4.95 -12.10
CA PHE A 77 -8.24 -4.54 -10.74
C PHE A 77 -9.17 -3.45 -10.22
N SER A 78 -9.49 -3.53 -8.93
CA SER A 78 -10.21 -2.52 -8.17
C SER A 78 -9.52 -2.25 -6.84
N VAL A 79 -9.70 -1.05 -6.29
CA VAL A 79 -9.17 -0.67 -4.98
C VAL A 79 -10.28 -0.13 -4.09
N GLU A 80 -10.29 -0.57 -2.83
CA GLU A 80 -11.25 -0.17 -1.81
C GLU A 80 -10.53 0.39 -0.58
N LEU A 81 -11.07 1.46 -0.01
CA LEU A 81 -10.57 2.09 1.23
C LEU A 81 -11.49 1.72 2.40
N GLY A 82 -10.91 1.08 3.42
CA GLY A 82 -11.55 0.88 4.72
C GLY A 82 -11.13 1.98 5.68
N SER A 83 -11.80 3.13 5.65
CA SER A 83 -11.41 4.30 6.46
C SER A 83 -11.47 4.05 7.97
N SER A 84 -12.40 3.21 8.46
CA SER A 84 -12.51 2.87 9.88
C SER A 84 -11.42 1.90 10.34
N SER A 85 -10.95 1.03 9.44
CA SER A 85 -9.88 0.07 9.68
C SER A 85 -8.50 0.54 9.23
N ASN A 86 -8.38 1.71 8.60
CA ASN A 86 -7.17 2.18 7.92
C ASN A 86 -6.58 1.11 6.98
N THR A 87 -7.43 0.50 6.15
CA THR A 87 -7.01 -0.53 5.19
C THR A 87 -7.19 -0.08 3.76
N VAL A 88 -6.27 -0.45 2.89
CA VAL A 88 -6.33 -0.24 1.44
C VAL A 88 -6.27 -1.60 0.77
N THR A 89 -7.36 -2.00 0.12
CA THR A 89 -7.51 -3.36 -0.41
C THR A 89 -7.45 -3.34 -1.93
N LEU A 90 -6.47 -4.02 -2.52
CA LEU A 90 -6.40 -4.30 -3.95
C LEU A 90 -7.11 -5.63 -4.23
N THR A 91 -8.08 -5.62 -5.15
CA THR A 91 -8.71 -6.83 -5.64
C THR A 91 -8.40 -7.02 -7.13
N GLY A 92 -7.88 -8.18 -7.49
CA GLY A 92 -7.69 -8.60 -8.88
C GLY A 92 -8.65 -9.73 -9.24
N GLN A 93 -9.36 -9.61 -10.35
CA GLN A 93 -10.28 -10.64 -10.86
C GLN A 93 -9.64 -11.43 -12.00
N ASN A 94 -9.96 -12.72 -12.11
CA ASN A 94 -9.52 -13.58 -13.22
C ASN A 94 -7.99 -13.49 -13.46
N LEU A 95 -7.18 -13.63 -12.40
CA LEU A 95 -5.74 -13.48 -12.51
C LEU A 95 -5.13 -14.54 -13.42
N GLN A 96 -4.19 -14.12 -14.26
CA GLN A 96 -3.47 -14.97 -15.19
C GLN A 96 -1.97 -14.98 -14.85
N PRO A 97 -1.18 -15.93 -15.37
CA PRO A 97 0.26 -15.97 -15.13
C PRO A 97 0.97 -14.64 -15.45
N GLU A 98 0.49 -13.89 -16.45
CA GLU A 98 1.07 -12.59 -16.86
C GLU A 98 0.84 -11.48 -15.82
N ASP A 99 -0.09 -11.66 -14.89
CA ASP A 99 -0.34 -10.74 -13.78
C ASP A 99 0.60 -11.00 -12.59
N THR A 100 1.48 -12.00 -12.67
CA THR A 100 2.47 -12.26 -11.63
C THR A 100 3.46 -11.10 -11.54
N ALA A 101 3.52 -10.49 -10.36
CA ALA A 101 4.34 -9.33 -10.09
C ALA A 101 4.62 -9.23 -8.58
N VAL A 102 5.60 -8.41 -8.21
CA VAL A 102 5.67 -7.90 -6.83
C VAL A 102 4.71 -6.73 -6.72
N TYR A 103 3.84 -6.76 -5.73
CA TYR A 103 2.85 -5.71 -5.47
C TYR A 103 3.24 -4.91 -4.23
N TYR A 104 3.19 -3.60 -4.33
CA TYR A 104 3.55 -2.67 -3.27
C TYR A 104 2.37 -1.75 -2.98
N CYS A 105 1.93 -1.76 -1.73
CA CYS A 105 1.21 -0.65 -1.14
C CYS A 105 2.23 0.42 -0.70
N ALA A 106 2.07 1.65 -1.18
CA ALA A 106 3.05 2.71 -0.98
C ALA A 106 2.41 4.06 -0.64
N ARG A 107 3.21 4.91 -0.01
CA ARG A 107 2.93 6.29 0.33
C ARG A 107 4.24 7.07 0.45
#